data_AF-A0A969QSD8-F1
#
_entry.id   AF-A0A969QSD8-F1
#
_cell.length_a   1.000
_cell.length_b   1.000
_cell.length_c   1.000
_cell.angle_alpha   90.00
_cell.angle_beta   90.00
_cell.angle_gamma   90.00
#
_symmetry.space_group_name_H-M   'P 1'
#
loop_
_entity.id
_entity.type
_entity.pdbx_description
1 polymer ?
#
loop_
_entity_poly.entity_id
_entity_poly.type
_entity_poly.pdbx_seq_one_letter_code
_entity_poly.pdbx_strand_id
1 'polypeptide(L)'
;MNLADNPPARQNRLYRIDSTSAEMRLALEFPVAETPSARNPYAGMGLSYDCELHALWLSSVAGSSPGQERGKIFRIDLPTLKLSATLEDVDAFGLASFQSGAQQGLLFGSARSSDLWWQALSASGERIGAKQALLSIAALGPMGNERVRKIEAAADGTLLLYGTPFHFNLAQPAANQPATKYKFAWDQNTQSYRFVDWGK
;
A
#
# COMPACT_ATOMS: atom_id res chain seq x y z
N MET A 1 13.43 -16.08 -6.70
CA MET A 1 13.13 -15.22 -7.88
C MET A 1 14.46 -14.61 -8.33
N ASN A 2 14.84 -14.73 -9.60
CA ASN A 2 16.11 -14.20 -10.13
C ASN A 2 15.82 -12.95 -10.99
N LEU A 3 16.67 -11.93 -10.88
CA LEU A 3 16.59 -10.69 -11.67
C LEU A 3 16.80 -10.90 -13.17
N ALA A 4 17.41 -12.02 -13.58
CA ALA A 4 17.55 -12.38 -15.00
C ALA A 4 16.17 -12.65 -15.65
N ASP A 5 15.30 -13.38 -14.95
CA ASP A 5 13.96 -13.72 -15.43
C ASP A 5 12.94 -12.60 -15.16
N ASN A 6 13.18 -11.83 -14.09
CA ASN A 6 12.33 -10.72 -13.69
C ASN A 6 13.12 -9.41 -13.60
N PRO A 7 13.47 -8.79 -14.75
CA PRO A 7 14.32 -7.61 -14.76
C PRO A 7 13.64 -6.44 -14.02
N PRO A 8 14.36 -5.71 -13.15
CA PRO A 8 13.83 -4.56 -12.41
C PRO A 8 13.18 -3.50 -13.32
N ALA A 9 13.67 -3.33 -14.54
CA ALA A 9 13.13 -2.38 -15.51
C ALA A 9 11.68 -2.68 -15.96
N ARG A 10 11.13 -3.87 -15.65
CA ARG A 10 9.76 -4.27 -16.02
C ARG A 10 8.79 -4.28 -14.84
N GLN A 11 9.21 -3.85 -13.66
CA GLN A 11 8.39 -3.91 -12.45
C GLN A 11 7.30 -2.84 -12.43
N ASN A 12 7.36 -1.86 -13.32
CA ASN A 12 6.39 -0.78 -13.45
C ASN A 12 5.18 -1.13 -14.32
N ARG A 13 4.84 -2.41 -14.41
CA ARG A 13 3.78 -2.95 -15.26
C ARG A 13 2.60 -3.40 -14.41
N LEU A 14 1.42 -2.92 -14.77
CA LEU A 14 0.16 -3.46 -14.28
C LEU A 14 -0.41 -4.40 -15.35
N TYR A 15 -0.66 -5.65 -14.96
CA TYR A 15 -1.31 -6.64 -15.81
C TYR A 15 -2.76 -6.82 -15.38
N ARG A 16 -3.63 -7.09 -16.35
CA ARG A 16 -5.04 -7.44 -16.14
C ARG A 16 -5.29 -8.84 -16.68
N ILE A 17 -6.08 -9.62 -15.96
CA ILE A 17 -6.57 -10.92 -16.40
C ILE A 17 -8.02 -10.74 -16.84
N ASP A 18 -8.34 -11.20 -18.04
CA ASP A 18 -9.72 -11.29 -18.49
C ASP A 18 -10.44 -12.44 -17.75
N SER A 19 -11.55 -12.13 -17.08
CA SER A 19 -12.23 -13.09 -16.20
C SER A 19 -12.92 -14.24 -16.94
N THR A 20 -13.10 -14.13 -18.26
CA THR A 20 -13.80 -15.14 -19.07
C THR A 20 -12.82 -16.07 -19.79
N SER A 21 -11.78 -15.51 -20.41
CA SER A 21 -10.76 -16.24 -21.16
C SER A 21 -9.54 -16.65 -20.33
N ALA A 22 -9.39 -16.09 -19.11
CA ALA A 22 -8.20 -16.21 -18.27
C ALA A 22 -6.91 -15.66 -18.92
N GLU A 23 -7.03 -14.88 -19.99
CA GLU A 23 -5.86 -14.30 -20.67
C GLU A 23 -5.31 -13.12 -19.87
N MET A 24 -4.01 -13.15 -19.58
CA MET A 24 -3.28 -12.05 -18.96
C MET A 24 -2.72 -11.12 -20.04
N ARG A 25 -3.03 -9.82 -19.93
CA ARG A 25 -2.50 -8.78 -20.83
C ARG A 25 -1.95 -7.62 -20.03
N LEU A 26 -0.98 -6.91 -20.60
CA LEU A 26 -0.51 -5.65 -20.06
C LEU A 26 -1.67 -4.64 -20.09
N ALA A 27 -2.00 -4.07 -18.93
CA ALA A 27 -3.01 -3.03 -18.82
C ALA A 27 -2.38 -1.64 -19.02
N LEU A 28 -1.29 -1.36 -18.31
CA LEU A 28 -0.52 -0.13 -18.44
C LEU A 28 0.90 -0.28 -17.89
N GLU A 29 1.76 0.66 -18.26
CA GLU A 29 3.01 0.96 -17.58
C GLU A 29 2.85 2.27 -16.81
N PHE A 30 3.24 2.29 -15.53
CA PHE A 30 3.18 3.51 -14.73
C PHE A 30 4.57 4.19 -14.68
N PRO A 31 4.60 5.53 -14.58
CA PRO A 31 5.86 6.26 -14.50
C PRO A 31 6.58 5.92 -13.19
N VAL A 32 7.90 5.81 -13.26
CA VAL A 32 8.77 5.59 -12.11
C VAL A 32 9.69 6.79 -11.93
N ALA A 33 9.99 7.16 -10.69
CA ALA A 33 10.89 8.28 -10.41
C ALA A 33 12.32 7.97 -10.88
N GLU A 34 12.77 6.74 -10.69
CA GLU A 34 13.98 6.18 -11.29
C GLU A 34 13.70 4.72 -11.66
N THR A 35 14.41 4.20 -12.66
CA THR A 35 14.30 2.79 -13.03
C THR A 35 14.69 1.91 -11.83
N PRO A 36 13.85 0.94 -11.43
CA PRO A 36 14.21 0.01 -10.37
C PRO A 36 15.56 -0.63 -10.67
N SER A 37 16.38 -0.81 -9.64
CA SER A 37 17.74 -1.31 -9.76
C SER A 37 17.88 -2.63 -9.00
N ALA A 38 19.02 -3.29 -9.10
CA ALA A 38 19.29 -4.45 -8.24
C ALA A 38 19.27 -4.09 -6.74
N ARG A 39 19.50 -2.81 -6.39
CA ARG A 39 19.47 -2.34 -5.01
C ARG A 39 18.04 -2.25 -4.48
N ASN A 40 17.14 -1.64 -5.26
CA ASN A 40 15.70 -1.63 -5.01
C ASN A 40 14.98 -2.10 -6.28
N PRO A 41 14.67 -3.40 -6.40
CA PRO A 41 14.00 -3.94 -7.57
C PRO A 41 12.49 -3.84 -7.45
N TYR A 42 11.96 -3.14 -6.45
CA TYR A 42 10.51 -2.98 -6.31
C TYR A 42 10.03 -1.77 -7.08
N ALA A 43 8.85 -1.90 -7.69
CA ALA A 43 8.12 -0.77 -8.24
C ALA A 43 6.73 -0.70 -7.65
N GLY A 44 5.74 -1.41 -8.21
CA GLY A 44 4.38 -1.46 -7.66
C GLY A 44 4.33 -2.31 -6.39
N MET A 45 3.66 -1.82 -5.34
CA MET A 45 3.65 -2.46 -4.01
C MET A 45 2.25 -2.87 -3.57
N GLY A 46 1.32 -1.93 -3.52
CA GLY A 46 -0.04 -2.13 -3.05
C GLY A 46 -1.06 -1.78 -4.13
N LEU A 47 -2.19 -2.49 -4.11
CA LEU A 47 -3.35 -2.22 -4.94
C LEU A 47 -4.59 -2.11 -4.06
N SER A 48 -5.47 -1.17 -4.35
CA SER A 48 -6.78 -1.10 -3.72
C SER A 48 -7.84 -0.63 -4.70
N TYR A 49 -8.95 -1.36 -4.78
CA TYR A 49 -10.08 -0.99 -5.61
C TYR A 49 -11.01 -0.05 -4.86
N ASP A 50 -11.45 0.99 -5.57
CA ASP A 50 -12.37 2.00 -5.11
C ASP A 50 -13.69 1.89 -5.89
N CYS A 51 -14.74 1.41 -5.22
CA CYS A 51 -16.04 1.20 -5.84
C CYS A 51 -16.69 2.50 -6.29
N GLU A 52 -16.61 3.56 -5.47
CA GLU A 52 -17.28 4.85 -5.72
C GLU A 52 -16.64 5.59 -6.89
N LEU A 53 -15.31 5.58 -6.96
CA LEU A 53 -14.56 6.25 -8.02
C LEU A 53 -14.36 5.40 -9.27
N HIS A 54 -14.79 4.13 -9.25
CA HIS A 54 -14.47 3.11 -10.26
C HIS A 54 -12.98 3.12 -10.64
N ALA A 55 -12.13 3.20 -9.61
CA ALA A 55 -10.70 3.41 -9.77
C ALA A 55 -9.89 2.35 -9.03
N LEU A 56 -8.65 2.15 -9.49
CA LEU A 56 -7.64 1.36 -8.81
C LEU A 56 -6.55 2.29 -8.29
N TRP A 57 -6.29 2.21 -6.99
CA TRP A 57 -5.15 2.85 -6.35
C TRP A 57 -3.95 1.92 -6.43
N LEU A 58 -2.80 2.48 -6.81
CA LEU A 58 -1.54 1.76 -6.92
C LEU A 58 -0.45 2.54 -6.17
N SER A 59 0.22 1.91 -5.21
CA SER A 59 1.42 2.49 -4.61
C SER A 59 2.67 2.01 -5.33
N SER A 60 3.66 2.88 -5.41
CA SER A 60 4.98 2.55 -5.91
C SER A 60 6.09 3.10 -5.02
N VAL A 61 7.16 2.31 -4.89
CA VAL A 61 8.42 2.69 -4.26
C VAL A 61 9.58 2.75 -5.27
N ALA A 62 9.26 2.80 -6.56
CA ALA A 62 10.26 2.80 -7.63
C ALA A 62 11.15 4.05 -7.54
N GLY A 63 12.47 3.84 -7.50
CA GLY A 63 13.46 4.90 -7.32
C GLY A 63 13.71 5.32 -5.87
N SER A 64 12.95 4.79 -4.91
CA SER A 64 13.23 5.02 -3.50
C SER A 64 14.44 4.23 -3.02
N SER A 65 15.09 4.73 -1.97
CA SER A 65 16.17 4.06 -1.25
C SER A 65 15.95 4.19 0.26
N PRO A 66 16.72 3.49 1.11
CA PRO A 66 16.60 3.67 2.56
C PRO A 66 16.67 5.13 3.01
N GLY A 67 17.51 5.96 2.37
CA GLY A 67 17.69 7.37 2.70
C GLY A 67 16.86 8.37 1.90
N GLN A 68 16.14 7.94 0.86
CA GLN A 68 15.44 8.86 -0.04
C GLN A 68 14.07 8.33 -0.46
N GLU A 69 13.03 9.09 -0.12
CA GLU A 69 11.64 8.84 -0.50
C GLU A 69 11.37 9.43 -1.87
N ARG A 70 10.87 8.59 -2.78
CA ARG A 70 10.47 8.97 -4.14
C ARG A 70 9.21 8.25 -4.62
N GLY A 71 8.57 7.52 -3.71
CA GLY A 71 7.38 6.74 -4.01
C GLY A 71 6.20 7.62 -4.35
N LYS A 72 5.22 7.01 -5.00
CA LYS A 72 3.98 7.67 -5.40
C LYS A 72 2.79 6.76 -5.17
N ILE A 73 1.63 7.36 -4.92
CA ILE A 73 0.34 6.68 -5.03
C ILE A 73 -0.38 7.25 -6.25
N PHE A 74 -0.72 6.35 -7.16
CA PHE A 74 -1.42 6.63 -8.40
C PHE A 74 -2.89 6.25 -8.26
N ARG A 75 -3.75 7.02 -8.90
CA ARG A 75 -5.11 6.63 -9.26
C ARG A 75 -5.11 6.14 -10.70
N ILE A 76 -5.81 5.05 -10.96
CA ILE A 76 -6.05 4.53 -12.31
C ILE A 76 -7.56 4.47 -12.51
N ASP A 77 -8.08 5.28 -13.42
CA ASP A 77 -9.48 5.20 -13.86
C ASP A 77 -9.68 3.88 -14.62
N LEU A 78 -10.52 2.97 -14.13
CA LEU A 78 -10.67 1.66 -14.75
C LEU A 78 -11.35 1.67 -16.14
N PRO A 79 -12.37 2.51 -16.39
CA PRO A 79 -12.97 2.60 -17.72
C PRO A 79 -11.98 3.01 -18.81
N THR A 80 -11.10 3.98 -18.54
CA THR A 80 -10.18 4.53 -19.54
C THR A 80 -8.74 4.06 -19.40
N LEU A 81 -8.39 3.40 -18.29
CA LEU A 81 -7.03 3.08 -17.87
C LEU A 81 -6.10 4.30 -17.79
N LYS A 82 -6.66 5.51 -17.63
CA LYS A 82 -5.88 6.73 -17.43
C LYS A 82 -5.35 6.78 -16.01
N LEU A 83 -4.06 7.10 -15.89
CA LEU A 83 -3.35 7.19 -14.62
C LEU A 83 -3.10 8.66 -14.25
N SER A 84 -3.28 8.99 -12.97
CA SER A 84 -2.86 10.27 -12.36
C SER A 84 -2.07 9.99 -11.08
N ALA A 85 -1.00 10.75 -10.85
CA ALA A 85 -0.29 10.73 -9.57
C ALA A 85 -1.06 11.61 -8.57
N THR A 86 -1.55 11.01 -7.48
CA THR A 86 -2.37 11.71 -6.48
C THR A 86 -1.56 12.08 -5.25
N LEU A 87 -0.61 11.23 -4.85
CA LEU A 87 0.31 11.50 -3.75
C LEU A 87 1.74 11.27 -4.21
N GLU A 88 2.55 12.33 -4.13
CA GLU A 88 3.98 12.30 -4.39
C GLU A 88 4.76 12.20 -3.07
N ASP A 89 5.98 11.68 -3.15
CA ASP A 89 6.88 11.48 -2.01
C ASP A 89 6.23 10.68 -0.88
N VAL A 90 5.61 9.55 -1.27
CA VAL A 90 4.99 8.59 -0.35
C VAL A 90 5.40 7.18 -0.75
N ASP A 91 6.24 6.56 0.07
CA ASP A 91 6.55 5.14 -0.02
C ASP A 91 5.52 4.31 0.74
N ALA A 92 4.39 4.04 0.08
CA ALA A 92 3.34 3.19 0.62
C ALA A 92 3.56 1.71 0.27
N PHE A 93 3.47 0.85 1.28
CA PHE A 93 3.61 -0.60 1.14
C PHE A 93 2.26 -1.29 0.93
N GLY A 94 1.35 -1.15 1.89
CA GLY A 94 -0.04 -1.56 1.77
C GLY A 94 -0.96 -0.38 1.49
N LEU A 95 -2.06 -0.62 0.76
CA LEU A 95 -3.12 0.36 0.47
C LEU A 95 -4.49 -0.23 0.79
N ALA A 96 -5.42 0.62 1.23
CA ALA A 96 -6.85 0.34 1.26
C ALA A 96 -7.66 1.64 1.03
N SER A 97 -8.58 1.63 0.07
CA SER A 97 -9.71 2.57 0.05
C SER A 97 -10.52 2.37 1.32
N PHE A 98 -10.79 3.47 2.02
CA PHE A 98 -11.42 3.45 3.31
C PHE A 98 -12.33 4.65 3.47
N GLN A 99 -13.39 4.46 4.26
CA GLN A 99 -14.36 5.49 4.56
C GLN A 99 -14.44 5.68 6.07
N SER A 100 -14.24 6.92 6.52
CA SER A 100 -14.40 7.33 7.91
C SER A 100 -15.62 8.26 8.00
N GLY A 101 -16.73 7.76 8.52
CA GLY A 101 -18.02 8.47 8.47
C GLY A 101 -18.45 8.75 7.04
N ALA A 102 -18.65 10.03 6.70
CA ALA A 102 -18.97 10.45 5.33
C ALA A 102 -17.73 10.75 4.46
N GLN A 103 -16.53 10.72 5.04
CA GLN A 103 -15.29 11.10 4.36
C GLN A 103 -14.60 9.87 3.78
N GLN A 104 -14.42 9.87 2.47
CA GLN A 104 -13.61 8.87 1.76
C GLN A 104 -12.12 9.21 1.82
N GLY A 105 -11.29 8.20 1.72
CA GLY A 105 -9.84 8.37 1.65
C GLY A 105 -9.08 7.07 1.49
N LEU A 106 -7.77 7.16 1.74
CA LEU A 106 -6.84 6.05 1.66
C LEU A 106 -6.21 5.79 3.01
N LEU A 107 -6.23 4.54 3.43
CA LEU A 107 -5.29 4.02 4.41
C LEU A 107 -4.06 3.49 3.69
N PHE A 108 -2.88 3.82 4.19
CA PHE A 108 -1.65 3.27 3.66
C PHE A 108 -0.60 3.02 4.73
N GLY A 109 0.02 1.85 4.66
CA GLY A 109 1.16 1.50 5.49
C GLY A 109 2.42 2.13 4.94
N SER A 110 3.22 2.78 5.79
CA SER A 110 4.54 3.26 5.37
C SER A 110 5.47 2.08 5.09
N ALA A 111 6.24 2.15 4.00
CA ALA A 111 7.38 1.26 3.77
C ALA A 111 8.60 1.67 4.60
N ARG A 112 8.58 2.88 5.18
CA ARG A 112 9.70 3.49 5.92
C ARG A 112 9.57 3.31 7.42
N SER A 113 8.35 3.36 7.95
CA SER A 113 8.04 3.24 9.37
C SER A 113 6.93 2.22 9.64
N SER A 114 6.68 1.91 10.91
CA SER A 114 5.61 1.01 11.34
C SER A 114 4.24 1.69 11.41
N ASP A 115 4.07 2.83 10.73
CA ASP A 115 2.89 3.68 10.84
C ASP A 115 1.87 3.38 9.75
N LEU A 116 0.60 3.47 10.12
CA LEU A 116 -0.54 3.52 9.22
C LEU A 116 -0.99 4.98 9.10
N TRP A 117 -1.08 5.44 7.86
CA TRP A 117 -1.48 6.81 7.53
C TRP A 117 -2.87 6.82 6.90
N TRP A 118 -3.56 7.93 7.09
CA TRP A 118 -4.81 8.30 6.45
C TRP A 118 -4.61 9.51 5.56
N GLN A 119 -5.15 9.46 4.33
CA GLN A 119 -5.27 10.61 3.45
C GLN A 119 -6.73 10.76 3.03
N ALA A 120 -7.37 11.85 3.44
CA ALA A 120 -8.70 12.21 2.98
C ALA A 120 -8.68 12.55 1.47
N LEU A 121 -9.73 12.16 0.77
CA LEU A 121 -9.93 12.41 -0.66
C LEU A 121 -11.25 13.12 -0.93
N SER A 122 -11.31 13.94 -1.97
CA SER A 122 -12.55 14.51 -2.48
C SER A 122 -13.38 13.45 -3.20
N ALA A 123 -14.63 13.79 -3.51
CA ALA A 123 -15.49 12.97 -4.38
C ALA A 123 -14.92 12.77 -5.80
N SER A 124 -13.94 13.59 -6.22
CA SER A 124 -13.22 13.40 -7.49
C SER A 124 -11.93 12.59 -7.33
N GLY A 125 -11.60 12.11 -6.12
CA GLY A 125 -10.37 11.38 -5.83
C GLY A 125 -9.13 12.26 -5.63
N GLU A 126 -9.30 13.57 -5.46
CA GLU A 126 -8.18 14.49 -5.20
C GLU A 126 -7.87 14.55 -3.71
N ARG A 127 -6.59 14.72 -3.35
CA ARG A 127 -6.20 14.79 -1.93
C ARG A 127 -6.81 16.02 -1.23
N ILE A 128 -7.34 15.81 -0.03
CA ILE A 128 -7.79 16.87 0.87
C ILE A 128 -6.80 16.99 2.03
N GLY A 129 -6.14 18.15 2.12
CA GLY A 129 -5.20 18.44 3.20
C GLY A 129 -3.98 17.50 3.24
N ALA A 130 -3.27 17.55 4.37
CA ALA A 130 -2.13 16.68 4.62
C ALA A 130 -2.57 15.30 5.12
N LYS A 131 -1.76 14.27 4.81
CA LYS A 131 -1.88 12.95 5.43
C LYS A 131 -1.76 13.03 6.95
N GLN A 132 -2.50 12.18 7.65
CA GLN A 132 -2.55 12.11 9.10
C GLN A 132 -2.07 10.73 9.56
N ALA A 133 -1.27 10.68 10.63
CA ALA A 133 -0.93 9.41 11.25
C ALA A 133 -2.18 8.87 11.96
N LEU A 134 -2.60 7.65 11.63
CA LEU A 134 -3.79 7.05 12.22
C LEU A 134 -3.43 6.20 13.45
N LEU A 135 -2.42 5.34 13.31
CA LEU A 135 -1.90 4.49 14.38
C LEU A 135 -0.51 3.95 13.99
N SER A 136 0.15 3.27 14.92
CA SER A 136 1.42 2.58 14.67
C SER A 136 1.38 1.14 15.17
N ILE A 137 2.05 0.24 14.45
CA ILE A 137 2.33 -1.14 14.90
C ILE A 137 3.73 -1.27 15.54
N ALA A 138 4.45 -0.16 15.73
CA ALA A 138 5.77 -0.15 16.35
C ALA A 138 5.72 -0.80 17.75
N ALA A 139 6.70 -1.66 18.03
CA ALA A 139 6.86 -2.37 19.30
C ALA A 139 5.69 -3.26 19.76
N LEU A 140 4.62 -3.45 18.97
CA LEU A 140 3.48 -4.27 19.38
C LEU A 140 3.73 -5.77 19.19
N GLY A 141 4.40 -6.17 18.10
CA GLY A 141 4.60 -7.58 17.72
C GLY A 141 6.05 -8.06 17.83
N PRO A 142 6.35 -9.28 17.35
CA PRO A 142 7.57 -10.01 17.68
C PRO A 142 8.86 -9.31 17.24
N MET A 143 8.81 -8.61 16.10
CA MET A 143 9.96 -7.85 15.57
C MET A 143 9.90 -6.36 15.96
N GLY A 144 8.72 -5.86 16.34
CA GLY A 144 8.49 -4.47 16.74
C GLY A 144 8.77 -3.40 15.67
N ASN A 145 9.18 -3.78 14.46
CA ASN A 145 9.62 -2.86 13.41
C ASN A 145 9.08 -3.26 12.01
N GLU A 146 8.00 -4.02 11.96
CA GLU A 146 7.38 -4.44 10.71
C GLU A 146 6.71 -3.27 9.97
N ARG A 147 6.44 -3.47 8.69
CA ARG A 147 5.73 -2.52 7.82
C ARG A 147 4.37 -3.10 7.44
N VAL A 148 3.34 -2.26 7.44
CA VAL A 148 1.96 -2.68 7.13
C VAL A 148 1.83 -2.91 5.63
N ARG A 149 1.75 -4.18 5.21
CA ARG A 149 1.69 -4.59 3.79
C ARG A 149 0.26 -4.81 3.27
N LYS A 150 -0.65 -5.16 4.17
CA LYS A 150 -2.07 -5.42 3.86
C LYS A 150 -2.92 -4.86 4.99
N ILE A 151 -4.04 -4.25 4.60
CA ILE A 151 -4.99 -3.59 5.46
C ILE A 151 -6.36 -4.18 5.14
N GLU A 152 -7.07 -4.66 6.15
CA GLU A 152 -8.48 -5.06 6.02
C GLU A 152 -9.29 -4.28 7.03
N ALA A 153 -10.32 -3.59 6.56
CA ALA A 153 -11.32 -2.95 7.41
C ALA A 153 -12.57 -3.84 7.43
N ALA A 154 -12.95 -4.27 8.63
CA ALA A 154 -14.19 -5.02 8.83
C ALA A 154 -15.36 -4.07 9.08
N ALA A 155 -16.58 -4.55 8.79
CA ALA A 155 -17.80 -3.76 8.93
C ALA A 155 -18.10 -3.31 10.39
N ASP A 156 -17.56 -4.03 11.38
CA ASP A 156 -17.68 -3.69 12.80
C ASP A 156 -16.69 -2.60 13.27
N GLY A 157 -15.93 -2.02 12.34
CA GLY A 157 -14.91 -1.03 12.64
C GLY A 157 -13.58 -1.62 13.10
N THR A 158 -13.41 -2.95 13.09
CA THR A 158 -12.10 -3.58 13.32
C THR A 158 -11.16 -3.30 12.14
N LEU A 159 -9.91 -2.93 12.44
CA LEU A 159 -8.82 -2.94 11.47
C LEU A 159 -7.91 -4.15 11.71
N LEU A 160 -7.62 -4.88 10.65
CA LEU A 160 -6.63 -5.95 10.62
C LEU A 160 -5.46 -5.52 9.74
N LEU A 161 -4.28 -5.45 10.34
CA LEU A 161 -3.06 -5.02 9.66
C LEU A 161 -2.08 -6.18 9.61
N TYR A 162 -1.51 -6.43 8.44
CA TYR A 162 -0.53 -7.49 8.25
C TYR A 162 0.87 -6.87 8.14
N GLY A 163 1.67 -7.09 9.16
CA GLY A 163 3.05 -6.62 9.25
C GLY A 163 4.03 -7.59 8.60
N THR A 164 5.01 -7.06 7.88
CA THR A 164 6.19 -7.81 7.44
C THR A 164 7.42 -6.91 7.40
N PRO A 165 8.64 -7.43 7.64
CA PRO A 165 9.87 -6.67 7.44
C PRO A 165 10.04 -6.21 5.98
N PHE A 166 10.54 -4.99 5.77
CA PHE A 166 10.84 -4.45 4.44
C PHE A 166 12.00 -3.46 4.50
N HIS A 167 12.98 -3.61 3.58
CA HIS A 167 14.23 -2.84 3.57
C HIS A 167 14.65 -2.34 2.18
N PHE A 168 13.70 -2.12 1.25
CA PHE A 168 13.97 -1.66 -0.13
C PHE A 168 15.01 -2.50 -0.87
N ASN A 169 15.14 -3.79 -0.54
CA ASN A 169 16.08 -4.73 -1.15
C ASN A 169 15.50 -6.15 -1.13
N LEU A 170 16.16 -7.10 -1.81
CA LEU A 170 15.71 -8.50 -1.87
C LEU A 170 16.11 -9.35 -0.67
N ALA A 171 16.69 -8.77 0.38
CA ALA A 171 16.93 -9.50 1.62
C ALA A 171 15.59 -9.70 2.33
N GLN A 172 14.83 -10.69 1.86
CA GLN A 172 13.58 -11.07 2.48
C GLN A 172 13.84 -11.92 3.73
N PRO A 173 12.97 -11.84 4.74
CA PRO A 173 12.84 -12.89 5.73
C PRO A 173 12.62 -14.25 5.05
N ALA A 174 12.98 -15.33 5.72
CA ALA A 174 12.77 -16.67 5.18
C ALA A 174 11.31 -16.86 4.73
N ALA A 175 11.12 -17.49 3.55
CA ALA A 175 9.82 -17.62 2.88
C ALA A 175 8.72 -18.32 3.71
N ASN A 176 9.10 -18.93 4.84
CA ASN A 176 8.24 -19.61 5.79
C ASN A 176 7.77 -18.73 6.96
N GLN A 177 8.08 -17.43 6.98
CA GLN A 177 7.54 -16.52 8.00
C GLN A 177 6.21 -15.91 7.54
N PRO A 178 5.06 -16.30 8.15
CA PRO A 178 3.80 -15.63 7.88
C PRO A 178 3.86 -14.18 8.37
N ALA A 179 3.07 -13.30 7.73
CA ALA A 179 2.93 -11.93 8.19
C ALA A 179 2.27 -11.91 9.58
N THR A 180 2.76 -11.03 10.46
CA THR A 180 2.12 -10.83 11.77
C THR A 180 0.79 -10.09 11.57
N LYS A 181 -0.31 -10.64 12.07
CA LYS A 181 -1.63 -10.02 12.01
C LYS A 181 -1.88 -9.22 13.29
N TYR A 182 -2.03 -7.92 13.16
CA TYR A 182 -2.37 -7.00 14.25
C TYR A 182 -3.84 -6.63 14.17
N LYS A 183 -4.55 -6.69 15.29
CA LYS A 183 -5.95 -6.30 15.40
C LYS A 183 -6.08 -5.00 16.18
N PHE A 184 -6.85 -4.08 15.62
CA PHE A 184 -7.25 -2.83 16.25
C PHE A 184 -8.76 -2.71 16.23
N ALA A 185 -9.32 -2.14 17.29
CA ALA A 185 -10.74 -1.82 17.39
C ALA A 185 -10.91 -0.31 17.53
N TRP A 186 -11.94 0.24 16.90
CA TRP A 186 -12.31 1.63 17.08
C TRP A 186 -12.86 1.86 18.49
N ASP A 187 -12.28 2.80 19.22
CA ASP A 187 -12.76 3.27 20.51
C ASP A 187 -13.54 4.58 20.32
N GLN A 188 -14.85 4.53 20.58
CA GLN A 188 -15.75 5.67 20.43
C GLN A 188 -15.45 6.80 21.42
N ASN A 189 -14.89 6.50 22.60
CA ASN A 189 -14.64 7.49 23.63
C ASN A 189 -13.43 8.37 23.27
N THR A 190 -12.39 7.75 22.71
CA THR A 190 -11.15 8.43 22.32
C THR A 190 -11.13 8.81 20.85
N GLN A 191 -12.14 8.37 20.07
CA GLN A 191 -12.21 8.51 18.62
C GLN A 191 -10.91 8.06 17.93
N SER A 192 -10.40 6.91 18.36
CA SER A 192 -9.12 6.38 17.91
C SER A 192 -9.12 4.86 17.83
N TYR A 193 -8.16 4.30 17.10
CA TYR A 193 -7.95 2.86 17.06
C TYR A 193 -7.11 2.40 18.25
N ARG A 194 -7.66 1.47 19.04
CA ARG A 194 -6.96 0.81 20.13
C ARG A 194 -6.45 -0.55 19.70
N PHE A 195 -5.18 -0.83 20.00
CA PHE A 195 -4.63 -2.17 19.85
C PHE A 195 -5.40 -3.18 20.69
N VAL A 196 -5.70 -4.34 20.11
CA VAL A 196 -6.41 -5.44 20.77
C VAL A 196 -5.44 -6.59 21.04
N ASP A 197 -4.91 -7.18 19.97
CA ASP A 197 -3.98 -8.31 20.01
C ASP A 197 -3.20 -8.43 18.70
N TRP A 198 -2.21 -9.33 18.69
CA TRP A 198 -1.54 -9.76 17.47
C TRP A 198 -1.41 -11.29 17.44
N GLY A 199 -1.30 -11.85 16.23
CA GLY A 199 -1.17 -13.28 15.99
C GLY A 199 -0.47 -13.58 14.66
N LYS A 200 -0.41 -14.88 14.30
CA LYS A 200 0.04 -15.36 12.98
C LYS A 200 -1.15 -15.74 12.11
#